data_AF-A0A537JKP5-F1
#
_entry.id   AF-A0A537JKP5-F1
#
_cell.length_a   1.000
_cell.length_b   1.000
_cell.length_c   1.000
_cell.angle_alpha   90.00
_cell.angle_beta   90.00
_cell.angle_gamma   90.00
#
_symmetry.space_group_name_H-M   'P 1'
#
loop_
_entity.id
_entity.type
_entity.pdbx_description
1 polymer ?
#
loop_
_entity_poly.entity_id
_entity_poly.type
_entity_poly.pdbx_seq_one_letter_code
_entity_poly.pdbx_strand_id
1 'polypeptide(L)'
;IIAIKIIEKTGRADPQRLLRMFMHFSKQIDNWAVCDGLGMQFLRGIIKTHRTEIFDIAKKLNQSGDPWQRRLSLVMVEWYTRDGEAHQEIKPLLKHLENDQEYYVKKAVSWIKRNFKKGK
;
A
#
# COMPACT_ATOMS: atom_id res chain seq x y z
N ILE A 1 -13.77 -6.10 -6.91
CA ILE A 1 -13.31 -4.85 -7.59
C ILE A 1 -14.40 -3.76 -7.64
N ILE A 2 -15.66 -4.07 -7.98
CA ILE A 2 -16.74 -3.06 -8.08
C ILE A 2 -16.98 -2.32 -6.74
N ALA A 3 -17.09 -3.05 -5.62
CA ALA A 3 -17.27 -2.45 -4.29
C ALA A 3 -16.16 -1.46 -3.90
N ILE A 4 -14.90 -1.77 -4.22
CA ILE A 4 -13.74 -0.90 -3.93
C ILE A 4 -13.88 0.44 -4.66
N LYS A 5 -14.28 0.43 -5.93
CA LYS A 5 -14.46 1.66 -6.72
C LYS A 5 -15.62 2.52 -6.22
N ILE A 6 -16.71 1.90 -5.77
CA ILE A 6 -17.85 2.62 -5.19
C ILE A 6 -17.41 3.31 -3.89
N ILE A 7 -16.72 2.57 -3.02
CA ILE A 7 -16.22 3.09 -1.74
C ILE A 7 -15.21 4.22 -1.96
N GLU A 8 -14.28 4.08 -2.91
CA GLU A 8 -13.33 5.14 -3.28
C GLU A 8 -14.07 6.44 -3.67
N LYS A 9 -15.09 6.32 -4.54
CA LYS A 9 -15.86 7.47 -5.02
C LYS A 9 -16.61 8.17 -3.90
N THR A 10 -17.20 7.41 -2.98
CA THR A 10 -17.91 7.97 -1.81
C THR A 10 -16.96 8.48 -0.73
N GLY A 11 -15.80 7.84 -0.55
CA GLY A 11 -14.84 8.15 0.50
C GLY A 11 -13.95 9.35 0.21
N ARG A 12 -13.93 9.86 -1.03
CA ARG A 12 -13.26 11.14 -1.33
C ARG A 12 -13.85 12.30 -0.53
N ALA A 13 -15.14 12.25 -0.19
CA ALA A 13 -15.80 13.28 0.62
C ALA A 13 -15.43 13.20 2.11
N ASP A 14 -14.92 12.06 2.59
CA ASP A 14 -14.45 11.85 3.96
C ASP A 14 -13.18 10.97 3.97
N PRO A 15 -12.00 11.59 3.73
CA PRO A 15 -10.72 10.89 3.69
C PRO A 15 -10.43 10.09 4.97
N GLN A 16 -10.84 10.62 6.13
CA GLN A 16 -10.58 9.96 7.41
C GLN A 16 -11.38 8.66 7.55
N ARG A 17 -12.65 8.66 7.11
CA ARG A 17 -13.43 7.43 7.03
C ARG A 17 -12.83 6.44 6.04
N LEU A 18 -12.35 6.92 4.90
CA LEU A 18 -11.70 6.06 3.90
C LEU A 18 -10.46 5.38 4.49
N LEU A 19 -9.58 6.12 5.17
CA LEU A 19 -8.39 5.58 5.85
C LEU A 19 -8.76 4.56 6.95
N ARG A 20 -9.79 4.84 7.76
CA ARG A 20 -10.30 3.88 8.77
C ARG A 20 -10.81 2.58 8.13
N MET A 21 -11.57 2.68 7.05
CA MET A 21 -12.07 1.51 6.32
C MET A 21 -10.93 0.71 5.69
N PHE A 22 -9.93 1.39 5.11
CA PHE A 22 -8.74 0.74 4.58
C PHE A 22 -8.03 -0.09 5.65
N MET A 23 -7.82 0.47 6.84
CA MET A 23 -7.25 -0.23 7.99
C MET A 23 -8.11 -1.37 8.54
N HIS A 24 -9.43 -1.29 8.37
CA HIS A 24 -10.32 -2.37 8.73
C HIS A 24 -10.22 -3.53 7.74
N PHE A 25 -10.22 -3.24 6.43
CA PHE A 25 -10.11 -4.25 5.38
C PHE A 25 -8.71 -4.86 5.25
N SER A 26 -7.66 -4.15 5.66
CA SER A 26 -6.30 -4.71 5.68
C SER A 26 -6.16 -5.93 6.59
N LYS A 27 -7.08 -6.13 7.54
CA LYS A 27 -7.13 -7.29 8.44
C LYS A 27 -7.85 -8.51 7.86
N GLN A 28 -8.49 -8.35 6.70
CA GLN A 28 -9.33 -9.38 6.08
C GLN A 28 -8.74 -9.89 4.77
N ILE A 29 -7.47 -9.55 4.49
CA ILE A 29 -6.79 -10.01 3.28
C ILE A 29 -6.34 -11.44 3.49
N ASP A 30 -6.70 -12.30 2.55
CA ASP A 30 -6.32 -13.71 2.52
C ASP A 30 -5.64 -14.13 1.20
N ASN A 31 -5.59 -13.23 0.23
CA ASN A 31 -4.99 -13.49 -1.08
C ASN A 31 -4.41 -12.24 -1.77
N TRP A 32 -3.54 -12.50 -2.76
CA TRP A 32 -2.81 -11.45 -3.47
C TRP A 32 -3.71 -10.53 -4.30
N ALA A 33 -4.80 -11.04 -4.87
CA ALA A 33 -5.69 -10.25 -5.72
C ALA A 33 -6.50 -9.23 -4.90
N VAL A 34 -6.95 -9.62 -3.70
CA VAL A 34 -7.60 -8.70 -2.74
C VAL A 34 -6.59 -7.68 -2.22
N CYS A 35 -5.38 -8.10 -1.87
CA CYS A 35 -4.30 -7.20 -1.46
C CYS A 35 -4.04 -6.11 -2.50
N ASP A 36 -3.87 -6.49 -3.77
CA ASP A 36 -3.52 -5.57 -4.84
C ASP A 36 -4.70 -4.66 -5.20
N GLY A 37 -5.93 -5.20 -5.18
CA GLY A 37 -7.14 -4.41 -5.34
C GLY A 37 -7.29 -3.33 -4.26
N LEU A 38 -7.05 -3.69 -2.99
CA LEU A 38 -7.10 -2.75 -1.87
C LEU A 38 -5.97 -1.71 -1.97
N GLY A 39 -4.72 -2.17 -2.08
CA GLY A 39 -3.54 -1.29 -2.07
C GLY A 39 -3.49 -0.31 -3.24
N MET A 40 -3.85 -0.73 -4.45
CA MET A 40 -3.69 0.13 -5.64
C MET A 40 -4.88 1.03 -5.94
N GLN A 41 -6.10 0.66 -5.53
CA GLN A 41 -7.32 1.36 -5.96
C GLN A 41 -8.03 2.08 -4.81
N PHE A 42 -8.08 1.50 -3.61
CA PHE A 42 -8.97 1.97 -2.55
C PHE A 42 -8.67 3.41 -2.09
N LEU A 43 -7.40 3.79 -2.06
CA LEU A 43 -6.94 5.11 -1.62
C LEU A 43 -6.64 6.07 -2.79
N ARG A 44 -6.91 5.65 -4.03
CA ARG A 44 -6.53 6.41 -5.24
C ARG A 44 -7.12 7.83 -5.27
N GLY A 45 -8.32 8.00 -4.72
CA GLY A 45 -8.98 9.31 -4.62
C GLY A 45 -8.28 10.33 -3.72
N ILE A 46 -7.42 9.89 -2.80
CA ILE A 46 -6.71 10.75 -1.83
C ILE A 46 -5.18 10.63 -1.90
N ILE A 47 -4.66 9.84 -2.84
CA ILE A 47 -3.24 9.46 -2.91
C ILE A 47 -2.29 10.66 -3.04
N LYS A 48 -2.74 11.77 -3.61
CA LYS A 48 -1.93 13.00 -3.74
C LYS A 48 -2.05 13.94 -2.54
N THR A 49 -3.16 13.90 -1.82
CA THR A 49 -3.49 14.90 -0.79
C THR A 49 -3.24 14.43 0.63
N HIS A 50 -3.20 13.11 0.86
CA HIS A 50 -3.02 12.51 2.19
C HIS A 50 -1.82 11.56 2.22
N ARG A 51 -0.72 11.98 1.59
CA ARG A 51 0.51 11.17 1.47
C ARG A 51 1.04 10.78 2.85
N THR A 52 1.10 11.72 3.79
CA THR A 52 1.62 11.50 5.14
C THR A 52 0.89 10.37 5.85
N GLU A 53 -0.44 10.43 5.89
CA GLU A 53 -1.27 9.42 6.54
C GLU A 53 -1.16 8.05 5.87
N ILE A 54 -1.05 8.03 4.54
CA ILE A 54 -0.84 6.80 3.77
C ILE A 54 0.50 6.16 4.13
N PHE A 55 1.58 6.94 4.21
CA PHE A 55 2.89 6.44 4.60
C PHE A 55 2.94 6.01 6.07
N ASP A 56 2.19 6.66 6.96
CA ASP A 56 2.11 6.24 8.36
C ASP A 56 1.36 4.91 8.52
N ILE A 57 0.30 4.70 7.74
CA ILE A 57 -0.35 3.39 7.63
C ILE A 57 0.63 2.35 7.06
N ALA A 58 1.36 2.69 6.00
CA ALA A 58 2.32 1.77 5.40
C ALA A 58 3.38 1.33 6.42
N LYS A 59 3.99 2.26 7.16
CA LYS A 59 4.96 1.97 8.24
C LYS A 59 4.36 1.03 9.30
N LYS A 60 3.11 1.28 9.70
CA LYS A 60 2.40 0.43 10.68
C LYS A 60 2.19 -1.00 10.16
N LEU A 61 1.71 -1.16 8.94
CA LEU A 61 1.44 -2.48 8.35
C LEU A 61 2.73 -3.25 8.03
N ASN A 62 3.81 -2.52 7.71
CA ASN A 62 5.13 -3.09 7.42
C ASN A 62 5.70 -3.89 8.59
N GLN A 63 5.37 -3.50 9.83
CA GLN A 63 5.81 -4.15 11.06
C GLN A 63 4.84 -5.24 11.57
N SER A 64 3.78 -5.54 10.82
CA SER A 64 2.76 -6.50 11.26
C SER A 64 3.27 -7.95 11.26
N GLY A 65 2.77 -8.76 12.19
CA GLY A 65 2.94 -10.22 12.15
C GLY A 65 2.19 -10.88 10.99
N ASP A 66 1.18 -10.21 10.43
CA ASP A 66 0.41 -10.71 9.29
C ASP A 66 1.15 -10.48 7.95
N PRO A 67 1.47 -11.55 7.20
CA PRO A 67 2.18 -11.44 5.91
C PRO A 67 1.41 -10.61 4.87
N TRP A 68 0.08 -10.63 4.89
CA TRP A 68 -0.73 -9.87 3.95
C TRP A 68 -0.67 -8.38 4.25
N GLN A 69 -0.59 -7.99 5.52
CA GLN A 69 -0.38 -6.59 5.90
C GLN A 69 1.03 -6.11 5.54
N ARG A 70 2.06 -6.94 5.75
CA ARG A 70 3.42 -6.61 5.30
C ARG A 70 3.48 -6.44 3.78
N ARG A 71 2.84 -7.34 3.01
CA ARG A 71 2.70 -7.15 1.55
C ARG A 71 1.97 -5.86 1.23
N LEU A 72 0.81 -5.61 1.85
CA LEU A 72 -0.02 -4.43 1.59
C LEU A 72 0.77 -3.13 1.82
N SER A 73 1.63 -3.08 2.85
CA SER A 73 2.47 -1.92 3.14
C SER A 73 3.33 -1.46 1.97
N LEU A 74 3.76 -2.40 1.12
CA LEU A 74 4.54 -2.12 -0.09
C LEU A 74 3.64 -1.82 -1.29
N VAL A 75 2.55 -2.58 -1.44
CA VAL A 75 1.66 -2.45 -2.59
C VAL A 75 0.91 -1.11 -2.56
N MET A 76 0.49 -0.65 -1.39
CA MET A 76 -0.24 0.62 -1.25
C MET A 76 0.60 1.85 -1.59
N VAL A 77 1.92 1.75 -1.53
CA VAL A 77 2.84 2.82 -1.90
C VAL A 77 3.39 2.69 -3.32
N GLU A 78 2.92 1.71 -4.11
CA GLU A 78 3.42 1.45 -5.46
C GLU A 78 3.30 2.67 -6.37
N TRP A 79 2.20 3.42 -6.29
CA TRP A 79 1.97 4.59 -7.14
C TRP A 79 3.07 5.65 -6.97
N TYR A 80 3.57 5.82 -5.74
CA TYR A 80 4.63 6.76 -5.40
C TYR A 80 6.02 6.34 -5.89
N THR A 81 6.20 5.13 -6.42
CA THR A 81 7.49 4.74 -7.03
C THR A 81 7.83 5.55 -8.29
N ARG A 82 6.83 6.25 -8.85
CA ARG A 82 6.98 7.19 -9.97
C ARG A 82 7.46 8.57 -9.54
N ASP A 83 7.38 8.87 -8.25
CA ASP A 83 7.82 10.12 -7.64
C ASP A 83 9.18 9.87 -6.95
N GLY A 84 10.24 10.46 -7.50
CA GLY A 84 11.60 10.32 -6.99
C GLY A 84 11.77 10.82 -5.56
N GLU A 85 11.00 11.83 -5.13
CA GLU A 85 11.06 12.34 -3.76
C GLU A 85 10.52 11.32 -2.76
N ALA A 86 9.48 10.58 -3.14
CA ALA A 86 8.89 9.54 -2.31
C ALA A 86 9.79 8.30 -2.15
N HIS A 87 10.84 8.14 -2.97
CA HIS A 87 11.77 7.02 -2.84
C HIS A 87 12.47 7.01 -1.47
N GLN A 88 12.68 8.17 -0.85
CA GLN A 88 13.28 8.25 0.48
C GLN A 88 12.40 7.61 1.56
N GLU A 89 11.07 7.68 1.41
CA GLU A 89 10.12 7.08 2.35
C GLU A 89 9.85 5.60 2.05
N ILE A 90 9.93 5.18 0.78
CA ILE A 90 9.69 3.78 0.38
C ILE A 90 10.90 2.89 0.70
N LYS A 91 12.13 3.39 0.59
CA LYS A 91 13.37 2.62 0.84
C LYS A 91 13.42 1.96 2.23
N PRO A 92 13.07 2.65 3.34
CA PRO A 92 12.99 2.02 4.66
C PRO A 92 12.02 0.83 4.71
N LEU A 93 10.83 0.95 4.10
CA LEU A 93 9.83 -0.13 4.05
C LEU A 93 10.37 -1.36 3.30
N LEU A 94 11.10 -1.13 2.21
CA LEU A 94 11.76 -2.20 1.45
C LEU A 94 12.87 -2.87 2.25
N LYS A 95 13.70 -2.07 2.94
CA LYS A 95 14.82 -2.58 3.73
C LYS A 95 14.33 -3.47 4.87
N HIS A 96 13.24 -3.07 5.55
CA HIS A 96 12.66 -3.88 6.63
C HIS A 96 12.20 -5.27 6.16
N LEU A 97 11.66 -5.35 4.94
CA LEU A 97 11.10 -6.59 4.38
C LEU A 97 12.03 -7.33 3.41
N GLU A 98 13.28 -6.90 3.27
CA GLU A 98 14.17 -7.44 2.23
C GLU A 98 14.49 -8.93 2.39
N ASN A 99 14.47 -9.41 3.64
CA ASN A 99 14.74 -10.80 4.03
C ASN A 99 13.49 -11.52 4.53
N ASP A 100 12.29 -11.00 4.25
CA ASP A 100 11.04 -11.64 4.63
C ASP A 100 10.96 -13.05 4.01
N GLN A 101 10.54 -14.04 4.80
CA GLN A 101 10.47 -15.43 4.34
C GLN A 101 9.25 -15.69 3.45
N GLU A 102 8.23 -14.85 3.56
CA GLU A 102 6.93 -15.04 2.91
C GLU A 102 7.00 -14.79 1.41
N TYR A 103 6.54 -15.78 0.63
CA TYR A 103 6.63 -15.75 -0.83
C TYR A 103 6.01 -14.48 -1.44
N TYR A 104 4.80 -14.13 -1.00
CA TYR A 104 4.08 -12.98 -1.54
C TYR A 104 4.65 -11.64 -1.07
N VAL A 105 5.31 -11.59 0.08
CA VAL A 105 6.02 -10.38 0.53
C VAL A 105 7.27 -10.17 -0.33
N LYS A 106 8.07 -11.21 -0.54
CA LYS A 106 9.25 -11.17 -1.44
C LYS A 106 8.88 -10.70 -2.84
N LYS A 107 7.77 -11.18 -3.39
CA LYS A 107 7.26 -10.73 -4.70
C LYS A 107 6.94 -9.22 -4.71
N ALA A 108 6.35 -8.69 -3.64
CA ALA A 108 6.10 -7.26 -3.52
C ALA A 108 7.40 -6.45 -3.44
N VAL A 109 8.39 -6.91 -2.66
CA VAL A 109 9.72 -6.28 -2.62
C VAL A 109 10.35 -6.20 -4.02
N SER A 110 10.40 -7.32 -4.75
CA SER A 110 10.94 -7.32 -6.12
C SER A 110 10.17 -6.41 -7.06
N TRP A 111 8.84 -6.38 -6.94
CA TRP A 111 7.98 -5.54 -7.77
C TRP A 111 8.23 -4.05 -7.55
N ILE A 112 8.26 -3.59 -6.29
CA ILE A 112 8.51 -2.19 -5.97
C ILE A 112 9.93 -1.76 -6.37
N LYS A 113 10.95 -2.59 -6.10
CA LYS A 113 12.34 -2.34 -6.55
C LYS A 113 12.42 -2.16 -8.07
N ARG A 114 11.66 -2.96 -8.84
CA ARG A 114 11.59 -2.82 -10.31
C ARG A 114 10.93 -1.51 -10.73
N ASN A 115 9.90 -1.05 -10.02
CA ASN A 115 9.14 0.14 -10.39
C ASN A 115 9.88 1.46 -10.08
N PHE A 116 10.85 1.49 -9.17
CA PHE A 116 11.72 2.67 -9.01
C PHE A 116 12.40 3.11 -10.31
N LYS A 117 12.64 2.17 -11.25
CA LYS A 117 13.20 2.51 -12.57
C LYS A 117 12.23 3.28 -13.47
N LYS A 118 10.94 3.34 -13.13
CA LYS A 118 9.90 4.05 -13.89
C LYS A 118 9.72 5.51 -13.47
N GLY A 119 10.24 5.89 -12.31
CA GLY A 119 10.23 7.27 -11.81
C GLY A 119 11.56 7.99 -12.02
N LYS A 120 12.37 7.53 -12.99
CA LYS A 120 13.60 8.17 -13.44
C LYS A 120 13.34 8.90 -14.75
#